data_AF-A0A538H823-F1
#
_entry.id   AF-A0A538H823-F1
#
_cell.length_a   1.000
_cell.length_b   1.000
_cell.length_c   1.000
_cell.angle_alpha   90.00
_cell.angle_beta   90.00
_cell.angle_gamma   90.00
#
_symmetry.space_group_name_H-M   'P 1'
#
loop_
_entity.id
_entity.type
_entity.pdbx_description
1 polymer ?
#
loop_
_entity_poly.entity_id
_entity_poly.type
_entity_poly.pdbx_seq_one_letter_code
_entity_poly.pdbx_strand_id
1 'polypeptide(L)'
;MIVGVARPHATVTVRREQATVVLAIDVSRSMQATDVRPSRLAAARAAAKAFLGKVPEKFQVALVSFGSRAVVVVAPTADHTLVADGLDALRPGEGTALGDAIAISARLGHKLQEREGHQPPSAVLMISDGAQMGGTTPPNRAVRLARSLHVPVYTVLVGTAGGVVQARIAGGFRATIRVPPNPTTLRMVAKETGGQFFTATSDKRLREVYERLGSRLGHRQTSREITDLFAGGSALLLLAGGALSALWFRRVP
;
A
#
# COMPACT_ATOMS: atom_id res chain seq x y z
N MET A 1 15.32 36.43 -41.43
CA MET A 1 14.79 35.98 -40.13
C MET A 1 15.17 34.53 -39.95
N ILE A 2 16.08 34.23 -39.01
CA ILE A 2 16.37 32.85 -38.60
C ILE A 2 15.51 32.61 -37.37
N VAL A 3 14.40 31.89 -37.52
CA VAL A 3 13.53 31.54 -36.38
C VAL A 3 14.08 30.27 -35.76
N GLY A 4 14.98 30.42 -34.78
CA GLY A 4 15.39 29.32 -33.93
C GLY A 4 14.27 29.00 -32.94
N VAL A 5 13.61 27.86 -33.11
CA VAL A 5 12.63 27.35 -32.13
C VAL A 5 13.41 26.82 -30.93
N ALA A 6 13.72 27.70 -29.97
CA ALA A 6 14.11 27.24 -28.65
C ALA A 6 12.93 26.46 -28.08
N ARG A 7 13.16 25.22 -27.62
CA ARG A 7 12.19 24.44 -26.84
C ARG A 7 12.47 24.70 -25.36
N PRO A 8 11.95 25.77 -24.75
CA PRO A 8 12.25 26.07 -23.36
C PRO A 8 11.63 24.99 -22.48
N HIS A 9 12.49 24.33 -21.72
CA HIS A 9 12.10 23.34 -20.74
C HIS A 9 12.17 23.97 -19.35
N ALA A 10 11.14 23.77 -18.53
CA ALA A 10 11.16 24.12 -17.12
C ALA A 10 10.92 22.89 -16.26
N THR A 11 11.64 22.82 -15.15
CA THR A 11 11.48 21.75 -14.17
C THR A 11 10.27 22.06 -13.29
N VAL A 12 9.17 21.35 -13.51
CA VAL A 12 7.93 21.47 -12.77
C VAL A 12 7.78 20.31 -11.80
N THR A 13 7.44 20.60 -10.55
CA THR A 13 7.22 19.56 -9.54
C THR A 13 5.83 18.91 -9.72
N VAL A 14 5.77 17.71 -10.29
CA VAL A 14 4.56 16.87 -10.39
C VAL A 14 4.43 15.92 -9.20
N ARG A 15 3.20 15.71 -8.73
CA ARG A 15 2.89 14.82 -7.61
C ARG A 15 2.99 13.37 -8.10
N ARG A 16 3.55 12.46 -7.30
CA ARG A 16 3.66 11.03 -7.66
C ARG A 16 2.25 10.42 -7.66
N GLU A 17 1.80 9.91 -8.80
CA GLU A 17 0.37 9.59 -9.01
C GLU A 17 0.02 8.10 -8.82
N GLN A 18 1.00 7.22 -8.71
CA GLN A 18 0.79 5.77 -8.66
C GLN A 18 1.55 5.16 -7.47
N ALA A 19 0.89 4.24 -6.77
CA ALA A 19 1.44 3.45 -5.67
C ALA A 19 0.79 2.08 -5.64
N THR A 20 1.46 1.11 -5.01
CA THR A 20 0.93 -0.23 -4.79
C THR A 20 0.82 -0.54 -3.31
N VAL A 21 -0.33 -1.05 -2.88
CA VAL A 21 -0.50 -1.61 -1.53
C VAL A 21 -0.79 -3.10 -1.62
N VAL A 22 -0.04 -3.90 -0.88
CA VAL A 22 -0.34 -5.34 -0.74
C VAL A 22 -1.01 -5.56 0.61
N LEU A 23 -2.28 -5.98 0.60
CA LEU A 23 -3.01 -6.42 1.78
C LEU A 23 -2.66 -7.87 2.06
N ALA A 24 -2.03 -8.16 3.20
CA ALA A 24 -1.70 -9.51 3.63
C ALA A 24 -2.57 -9.89 4.84
N ILE A 25 -3.54 -10.79 4.64
CA ILE A 25 -4.53 -11.17 5.65
C ILE A 25 -4.24 -12.58 6.17
N ASP A 26 -4.05 -12.68 7.48
CA ASP A 26 -3.95 -13.94 8.18
C ASP A 26 -5.32 -14.62 8.21
N VAL A 27 -5.37 -15.87 7.74
CA VAL A 27 -6.55 -16.73 7.76
C VAL A 27 -6.35 -17.96 8.64
N SER A 28 -5.31 -18.01 9.46
CA SER A 28 -5.00 -19.14 10.34
C SER A 28 -6.15 -19.47 11.30
N ARG A 29 -6.06 -20.66 11.92
CA ARG A 29 -7.12 -21.16 12.80
C ARG A 29 -7.44 -20.21 13.94
N SER A 30 -6.43 -19.58 14.53
CA SER A 30 -6.59 -18.62 15.62
C SER A 30 -7.40 -17.38 15.21
N MET A 31 -7.49 -17.07 13.91
CA MET A 31 -8.35 -16.00 13.39
C MET A 31 -9.84 -16.35 13.43
N GLN A 32 -10.22 -17.59 13.79
CA GLN A 32 -11.60 -17.98 14.08
C GLN A 32 -12.06 -17.56 15.48
N ALA A 33 -11.14 -17.17 16.37
CA ALA A 33 -11.48 -16.76 17.73
C ALA A 33 -12.45 -15.56 17.72
N THR A 34 -13.39 -15.55 18.67
CA THR A 34 -14.47 -14.56 18.78
C THR A 34 -14.22 -13.53 19.87
N ASP A 35 -13.00 -13.46 20.39
CA ASP A 35 -12.55 -12.45 21.35
C ASP A 35 -12.45 -11.05 20.73
N VAL A 36 -12.47 -10.97 19.40
CA VAL A 36 -12.85 -9.78 18.64
C VAL A 36 -14.08 -10.13 17.83
N ARG A 37 -15.19 -9.41 18.04
CA ARG A 37 -16.49 -9.75 17.40
C ARG A 37 -16.52 -9.36 15.91
N PRO A 38 -17.20 -10.14 15.05
CA PRO A 38 -17.79 -11.46 15.34
C PRO A 38 -16.73 -12.58 15.36
N SER A 39 -15.64 -12.41 14.61
CA SER A 39 -14.40 -13.19 14.73
C SER A 39 -13.21 -12.31 14.37
N ARG A 40 -11.99 -12.69 14.77
CA ARG A 40 -10.77 -11.96 14.39
C ARG A 40 -10.64 -11.81 12.88
N LEU A 41 -10.96 -12.85 12.10
CA LEU A 41 -10.94 -12.80 10.64
C LEU A 41 -11.97 -11.82 10.07
N ALA A 42 -13.18 -11.80 10.63
CA ALA A 42 -14.21 -10.85 10.21
C ALA A 42 -13.80 -9.41 10.54
N ALA A 43 -13.22 -9.17 11.72
CA ALA A 43 -12.68 -7.87 12.10
C ALA A 43 -11.51 -7.45 11.19
N ALA A 44 -10.63 -8.39 10.80
CA ALA A 44 -9.55 -8.14 9.87
C ALA A 44 -10.07 -7.74 8.48
N ARG A 45 -11.10 -8.42 7.96
CA ARG A 45 -11.76 -8.03 6.69
C ARG A 45 -12.39 -6.65 6.77
N ALA A 46 -13.11 -6.36 7.86
CA ALA A 46 -13.74 -5.06 8.06
C ALA A 46 -12.68 -3.94 8.09
N ALA A 47 -11.57 -4.15 8.80
CA ALA A 47 -10.45 -3.20 8.83
C ALA A 47 -9.78 -3.05 7.45
N ALA A 48 -9.58 -4.15 6.73
CA ALA A 48 -9.02 -4.13 5.38
C ALA A 48 -9.93 -3.39 4.38
N LYS A 49 -11.25 -3.59 4.45
CA LYS A 49 -12.24 -2.87 3.63
C LYS A 49 -12.32 -1.39 3.99
N ALA A 50 -12.30 -1.06 5.29
CA ALA A 50 -12.28 0.32 5.75
C ALA A 50 -10.98 1.06 5.35
N PHE A 51 -9.86 0.33 5.26
CA PHE A 51 -8.63 0.82 4.67
C PHE A 51 -8.78 0.99 3.16
N LEU A 52 -9.29 -0.02 2.45
CA LEU A 52 -9.46 -0.02 0.99
C LEU A 52 -10.31 1.16 0.51
N GLY A 53 -11.43 1.46 1.18
CA GLY A 53 -12.28 2.60 0.84
C GLY A 53 -11.64 3.98 1.03
N LYS A 54 -10.44 4.06 1.63
CA LYS A 54 -9.65 5.29 1.76
C LYS A 54 -8.46 5.34 0.79
N VAL A 55 -8.19 4.25 0.08
CA VAL A 55 -7.10 4.18 -0.90
C VAL A 55 -7.56 4.95 -2.16
N PRO A 56 -6.74 5.87 -2.71
CA PRO A 56 -7.05 6.54 -3.95
C PRO A 56 -7.28 5.54 -5.09
N GLU A 57 -8.26 5.82 -5.95
CA GLU A 57 -8.65 4.95 -7.07
C GLU A 57 -7.49 4.60 -8.02
N LYS A 58 -6.54 5.53 -8.16
CA LYS A 58 -5.33 5.36 -8.98
C LYS A 58 -4.27 4.43 -8.38
N PHE A 59 -4.42 4.00 -7.14
CA PHE A 59 -3.48 3.08 -6.50
C PHE A 59 -3.90 1.65 -6.72
N GLN A 60 -2.93 0.81 -7.04
CA GLN A 60 -3.14 -0.61 -7.19
C GLN A 60 -3.16 -1.27 -5.82
N VAL A 61 -4.09 -2.18 -5.61
CA VAL A 61 -4.17 -2.99 -4.40
C VAL A 61 -4.11 -4.46 -4.81
N ALA A 62 -3.27 -5.21 -4.10
CA ALA A 62 -3.23 -6.67 -4.20
C ALA A 62 -3.71 -7.30 -2.90
N LEU A 63 -4.26 -8.50 -2.98
CA LEU A 63 -4.68 -9.27 -1.81
C LEU A 63 -3.89 -10.57 -1.73
N VAL A 64 -3.24 -10.77 -0.58
CA VAL A 64 -2.56 -12.00 -0.18
C VAL A 64 -3.29 -12.53 1.05
N SER A 65 -3.60 -13.82 1.03
CA SER A 65 -4.05 -14.54 2.22
C SER A 65 -2.96 -15.49 2.69
N PHE A 66 -2.86 -15.73 3.99
CA PHE A 66 -1.92 -16.72 4.50
C PHE A 66 -2.44 -17.51 5.70
N GLY A 67 -2.21 -18.81 5.63
CA GLY A 67 -2.35 -19.78 6.72
C GLY A 67 -1.11 -20.66 6.67
N SER A 68 -1.25 -21.96 6.47
CA SER A 68 -0.13 -22.92 6.28
C SER A 68 0.77 -22.58 5.09
N ARG A 69 0.23 -21.83 4.12
CA ARG A 69 0.94 -21.25 2.98
C ARG A 69 0.40 -19.85 2.72
N ALA A 70 1.19 -19.04 2.02
CA ALA A 70 0.76 -17.73 1.53
C ALA A 70 0.36 -17.82 0.06
N VAL A 71 -0.75 -17.19 -0.31
CA VAL A 71 -1.35 -17.23 -1.65
C VAL A 71 -1.80 -15.84 -2.06
N VAL A 72 -1.46 -15.43 -3.28
CA VAL A 72 -2.02 -14.22 -3.90
C VAL A 72 -3.45 -14.53 -4.34
N VAL A 73 -4.42 -13.90 -3.68
CA VAL A 73 -5.86 -14.06 -3.95
C VAL A 73 -6.29 -13.15 -5.09
N VAL A 74 -5.81 -11.89 -5.06
CA VAL A 74 -6.07 -10.90 -6.09
C VAL A 74 -4.73 -10.28 -6.50
N ALA A 75 -4.41 -10.38 -7.79
CA ALA A 75 -3.25 -9.70 -8.35
C ALA A 75 -3.42 -8.17 -8.24
N PRO A 76 -2.33 -7.39 -8.25
CA PRO A 76 -2.42 -5.94 -8.16
C PRO A 76 -3.36 -5.34 -9.21
N THR A 77 -4.35 -4.58 -8.75
CA THR A 77 -5.37 -3.96 -9.60
C THR A 77 -5.82 -2.62 -9.03
N ALA A 78 -6.23 -1.69 -9.90
CA ALA A 78 -6.92 -0.46 -9.49
C ALA A 78 -8.42 -0.72 -9.21
N ASP A 79 -8.95 -1.88 -9.60
CA ASP A 79 -10.31 -2.29 -9.28
C ASP A 79 -10.41 -2.73 -7.82
N HIS A 80 -10.79 -1.78 -6.96
CA HIS A 80 -10.95 -2.03 -5.53
C HIS A 80 -12.19 -2.89 -5.24
N THR A 81 -13.14 -3.00 -6.15
CA THR A 81 -14.31 -3.87 -5.96
C THR A 81 -13.90 -5.34 -6.00
N LEU A 82 -13.04 -5.72 -6.96
CA LEU A 82 -12.46 -7.06 -7.04
C LEU A 82 -11.67 -7.43 -5.77
N VAL A 83 -10.95 -6.47 -5.19
CA VAL A 83 -10.21 -6.68 -3.94
C VAL A 83 -11.18 -6.84 -2.75
N ALA A 84 -12.26 -6.06 -2.70
CA ALA A 84 -13.30 -6.18 -1.68
C ALA A 84 -14.01 -7.55 -1.73
N ASP A 85 -14.32 -8.04 -2.92
CA ASP A 85 -14.91 -9.37 -3.13
C ASP A 85 -13.93 -10.48 -2.72
N GLY A 86 -12.65 -10.31 -3.06
CA GLY A 86 -11.58 -11.21 -2.61
C GLY A 86 -11.48 -11.28 -1.08
N LEU A 87 -11.67 -10.16 -0.38
CA LEU A 87 -11.71 -10.13 1.09
C LEU A 87 -12.92 -10.91 1.64
N ASP A 88 -14.10 -10.82 1.01
CA ASP A 88 -15.29 -11.57 1.41
C ASP A 88 -15.16 -13.08 1.16
N ALA A 89 -14.45 -13.45 0.10
CA ALA A 89 -14.21 -14.83 -0.28
C ALA A 89 -13.22 -15.55 0.64
N LEU A 90 -12.44 -14.82 1.47
CA LEU A 90 -11.51 -15.45 2.41
C LEU A 90 -12.26 -16.46 3.30
N ARG A 91 -11.57 -17.52 3.73
CA ARG A 91 -12.10 -18.53 4.66
C ARG A 91 -11.04 -18.87 5.68
N PRO A 92 -11.43 -19.20 6.93
CA PRO A 92 -10.47 -19.71 7.89
C PRO A 92 -9.77 -20.96 7.36
N GLY A 93 -8.49 -21.05 7.66
CA GLY A 93 -7.62 -22.16 7.35
C GLY A 93 -6.81 -22.58 8.57
N GLU A 94 -5.74 -23.32 8.29
CA GLU A 94 -4.87 -23.96 9.29
C GLU A 94 -3.45 -23.46 9.13
N GLY A 95 -2.65 -23.49 10.21
CA GLY A 95 -1.25 -23.05 10.21
C GLY A 95 -1.06 -21.54 9.98
N THR A 96 0.18 -21.07 10.09
CA THR A 96 0.52 -19.65 9.89
C THR A 96 1.93 -19.53 9.34
N ALA A 97 2.06 -19.14 8.07
CA ALA A 97 3.31 -18.99 7.31
C ALA A 97 3.62 -17.50 7.10
N LEU A 98 3.81 -16.78 8.21
CA LEU A 98 4.05 -15.35 8.29
C LEU A 98 5.25 -14.91 7.42
N GLY A 99 6.37 -15.64 7.51
CA GLY A 99 7.56 -15.31 6.72
C GLY A 99 7.35 -15.47 5.22
N ASP A 100 6.62 -16.50 4.78
CA ASP A 100 6.28 -16.67 3.36
C ASP A 100 5.33 -15.56 2.89
N ALA A 101 4.37 -15.15 3.73
CA ALA A 101 3.47 -14.04 3.45
C ALA A 101 4.22 -12.72 3.27
N ILE A 102 5.18 -12.42 4.14
CA ILE A 102 6.05 -11.23 4.02
C ILE A 102 6.86 -11.31 2.72
N ALA A 103 7.48 -12.46 2.43
CA ALA A 103 8.33 -12.62 1.25
C ALA A 103 7.56 -12.47 -0.07
N ILE A 104 6.39 -13.11 -0.19
CA ILE A 104 5.53 -12.99 -1.37
C ILE A 104 5.02 -11.56 -1.51
N SER A 105 4.54 -10.96 -0.42
CA SER A 105 4.00 -9.59 -0.46
C SER A 105 5.06 -8.56 -0.85
N ALA A 106 6.28 -8.69 -0.32
CA ALA A 106 7.39 -7.81 -0.67
C ALA A 106 7.80 -7.96 -2.15
N ARG A 107 7.89 -9.19 -2.66
CA ARG A 107 8.18 -9.44 -4.08
C ARG A 107 7.08 -8.90 -4.99
N LEU A 108 5.82 -9.04 -4.59
CA LEU A 108 4.68 -8.52 -5.35
C LEU A 108 4.71 -7.00 -5.41
N GLY A 109 4.97 -6.34 -4.28
CA GLY A 109 5.16 -4.89 -4.22
C GLY A 109 6.33 -4.44 -5.10
N HIS A 110 7.45 -5.15 -5.07
CA HIS A 110 8.65 -4.81 -5.84
C HIS A 110 8.52 -5.04 -7.35
N LYS A 111 7.93 -6.15 -7.81
CA LYS A 111 7.82 -6.46 -9.25
C LYS A 111 7.04 -5.40 -10.04
N LEU A 112 6.10 -4.72 -9.40
CA LEU A 112 5.36 -3.63 -10.02
C LEU A 112 6.18 -2.35 -10.11
N GLN A 113 7.23 -2.23 -9.31
CA GLN A 113 8.16 -1.12 -9.39
C GLN A 113 9.04 -1.17 -10.65
N GLU A 114 9.31 -2.37 -11.18
CA GLU A 114 10.18 -2.56 -12.35
C GLU A 114 9.44 -2.34 -13.68
N ARG A 115 8.13 -2.54 -13.73
CA ARG A 115 7.34 -2.50 -14.98
C ARG A 115 7.09 -1.10 -15.53
N GLU A 116 7.09 -0.06 -14.69
CA GLU A 116 6.75 1.31 -15.10
C GLU A 116 7.97 2.21 -15.40
N GLY A 117 9.17 1.62 -15.53
CA GLY A 117 10.42 2.35 -15.81
C GLY A 117 10.83 3.35 -14.71
N HIS A 118 10.06 3.39 -13.62
CA HIS A 118 10.19 4.22 -12.44
C HIS A 118 9.61 3.41 -11.28
N GLN A 119 10.17 3.51 -10.08
CA GLN A 119 9.65 2.80 -8.91
C GLN A 119 8.44 3.57 -8.32
N PRO A 120 7.15 3.27 -8.58
CA PRO A 120 6.07 3.68 -7.69
C PRO A 120 6.34 3.09 -6.30
N PRO A 121 6.07 3.82 -5.20
CA PRO A 121 6.31 3.28 -3.89
C PRO A 121 5.31 2.15 -3.62
N SER A 122 5.80 1.09 -2.99
CA SER A 122 4.98 -0.03 -2.59
C SER A 122 5.09 -0.26 -1.09
N ALA A 123 4.01 -0.72 -0.46
CA ALA A 123 4.06 -1.19 0.92
C ALA A 123 3.12 -2.36 1.15
N VAL A 124 3.39 -3.09 2.23
CA VAL A 124 2.55 -4.19 2.69
C VAL A 124 1.79 -3.73 3.92
N LEU A 125 0.48 -3.94 3.96
CA LEU A 125 -0.34 -3.86 5.16
C LEU A 125 -0.75 -5.28 5.56
N MET A 126 -0.14 -5.76 6.63
CA MET A 126 -0.37 -7.09 7.18
C MET A 126 -1.31 -7.04 8.38
N ILE A 127 -2.33 -7.89 8.40
CA ILE A 127 -3.27 -8.02 9.51
C ILE A 127 -3.21 -9.47 10.02
N SER A 128 -2.79 -9.66 11.27
CA SER A 128 -2.53 -10.98 11.86
C SER A 128 -2.60 -10.91 13.39
N ASP A 129 -2.71 -12.06 14.04
CA ASP A 129 -2.50 -12.17 15.48
C ASP A 129 -1.01 -12.39 15.85
N GLY A 130 -0.13 -12.51 14.86
CA GLY A 130 1.33 -12.59 15.02
C GLY A 130 1.87 -13.99 15.30
N ALA A 131 1.02 -15.02 15.26
CA ALA A 131 1.46 -16.40 15.35
C ALA A 131 2.35 -16.78 14.14
N GLN A 132 3.26 -17.74 14.36
CA GLN A 132 4.03 -18.37 13.29
C GLN A 132 4.02 -19.86 13.56
N MET A 133 3.40 -20.62 12.68
CA MET A 133 3.25 -22.06 12.74
C MET A 133 3.58 -22.64 11.37
N GLY A 134 4.88 -22.71 11.06
CA GLY A 134 5.41 -23.27 9.83
C GLY A 134 5.82 -22.24 8.78
N GLY A 135 5.69 -22.62 7.51
CA GLY A 135 6.24 -21.92 6.36
C GLY A 135 7.69 -22.29 6.05
N THR A 136 8.11 -22.03 4.81
CA THR A 136 9.49 -22.33 4.34
C THR A 136 10.48 -21.23 4.71
N THR A 137 10.00 -19.99 4.82
CA THR A 137 10.80 -18.80 5.09
C THR A 137 10.63 -18.36 6.55
N PRO A 138 11.71 -18.34 7.35
CA PRO A 138 11.67 -17.73 8.67
C PRO A 138 11.40 -16.22 8.61
N PRO A 139 10.66 -15.63 9.57
CA PRO A 139 10.31 -14.20 9.54
C PRO A 139 11.50 -13.25 9.42
N ASN A 140 12.61 -13.53 10.11
CA ASN A 140 13.83 -12.71 10.04
C ASN A 140 14.45 -12.70 8.62
N ARG A 141 14.39 -13.81 7.87
CA ARG A 141 14.85 -13.85 6.48
C ARG A 141 13.92 -13.05 5.58
N ALA A 142 12.61 -13.18 5.77
CA ALA A 142 11.62 -12.44 5.00
C ALA A 142 11.70 -10.92 5.23
N VAL A 143 11.97 -10.49 6.46
CA VAL A 143 12.21 -9.09 6.80
C VAL A 143 13.44 -8.53 6.08
N ARG A 144 14.56 -9.27 6.06
CA ARG A 144 15.75 -8.84 5.29
C ARG A 144 15.46 -8.70 3.81
N LEU A 145 14.68 -9.62 3.23
CA LEU A 145 14.22 -9.51 1.85
C LEU A 145 13.34 -8.27 1.64
N ALA A 146 12.36 -8.03 2.49
CA ALA A 146 11.49 -6.86 2.37
C ALA A 146 12.30 -5.54 2.45
N ARG A 147 13.31 -5.49 3.34
CA ARG A 147 14.26 -4.36 3.42
C ARG A 147 15.08 -4.18 2.15
N SER A 148 15.66 -5.26 1.59
CA SER A 148 16.47 -5.15 0.37
C SER A 148 15.63 -4.70 -0.84
N LEU A 149 14.34 -5.02 -0.83
CA LEU A 149 13.38 -4.58 -1.84
C LEU A 149 12.78 -3.20 -1.56
N HIS A 150 13.19 -2.51 -0.48
CA HIS A 150 12.66 -1.22 -0.05
C HIS A 150 11.12 -1.22 0.12
N VAL A 151 10.55 -2.35 0.55
CA VAL A 151 9.11 -2.50 0.79
C VAL A 151 8.83 -2.51 2.29
N PRO A 152 8.35 -1.40 2.88
CA PRO A 152 7.97 -1.38 4.28
C PRO A 152 6.75 -2.26 4.54
N VAL A 153 6.76 -2.97 5.67
CA VAL A 153 5.65 -3.82 6.12
C VAL A 153 5.01 -3.18 7.36
N TYR A 154 3.79 -2.72 7.21
CA TYR A 154 2.95 -2.26 8.30
C TYR A 154 2.18 -3.45 8.85
N THR A 155 2.09 -3.56 10.17
CA THR A 155 1.44 -4.72 10.81
C THR A 155 0.35 -4.26 11.77
N VAL A 156 -0.81 -4.88 11.69
CA VAL A 156 -1.95 -4.66 12.58
C VAL A 156 -2.18 -5.93 13.39
N LEU A 157 -2.06 -5.81 14.71
CA LEU A 157 -2.38 -6.91 15.61
C LEU A 157 -3.89 -7.01 15.80
N VAL A 158 -4.43 -8.22 15.61
CA VAL A 158 -5.82 -8.57 15.93
C VAL A 158 -5.85 -9.67 16.99
N GLY A 159 -6.73 -9.51 17.98
CA GLY A 159 -6.89 -10.48 19.06
C GLY A 159 -6.52 -9.96 20.44
N THR A 160 -6.95 -10.71 21.45
CA THR A 160 -6.74 -10.45 22.87
C THR A 160 -6.18 -11.69 23.55
N ALA A 161 -5.61 -11.54 24.75
CA ALA A 161 -5.05 -12.66 25.52
C ALA A 161 -6.07 -13.76 25.87
N GLY A 162 -7.37 -13.42 25.90
CA GLY A 162 -8.46 -14.35 26.20
C GLY A 162 -8.99 -15.15 25.01
N GLY A 163 -8.40 -15.01 23.82
CA GLY A 163 -8.88 -15.69 22.62
C GLY A 163 -8.76 -17.22 22.70
N VAL A 164 -9.83 -17.89 22.28
CA VAL A 164 -9.93 -19.35 22.24
C VAL A 164 -10.55 -19.80 20.92
N VAL A 165 -10.19 -20.99 20.48
CA VAL A 165 -10.80 -21.69 19.34
C VAL A 165 -11.17 -23.12 19.73
N GLN A 166 -12.26 -23.62 19.17
CA GLN A 166 -12.60 -25.04 19.28
C GLN A 166 -11.85 -25.81 18.21
N ALA A 167 -11.10 -26.83 18.61
CA ALA A 167 -10.41 -27.73 17.69
C ALA A 167 -10.83 -29.17 17.94
N ARG A 168 -10.91 -29.95 16.87
CA ARG A 168 -11.15 -31.39 16.97
C ARG A 168 -9.80 -32.08 17.23
N ILE A 169 -9.75 -32.88 18.28
CA ILE A 169 -8.55 -33.62 18.68
C ILE A 169 -8.72 -35.11 18.37
N ALA A 170 -7.63 -35.88 18.54
CA ALA A 170 -7.64 -37.33 18.34
C ALA A 170 -8.77 -38.00 19.13
N GLY A 171 -9.41 -39.01 18.53
CA GLY A 171 -10.59 -39.67 19.10
C GLY A 171 -11.92 -38.93 18.87
N GLY A 172 -11.93 -37.83 18.11
CA GLY A 172 -13.16 -37.14 17.69
C GLY A 172 -13.71 -36.12 18.69
N PHE A 173 -13.07 -35.97 19.85
CA PHE A 173 -13.41 -35.00 20.89
C PHE A 173 -13.15 -33.55 20.44
N ARG A 174 -13.85 -32.60 21.07
CA ARG A 174 -13.61 -31.15 20.91
C ARG A 174 -12.85 -30.62 22.11
N ALA A 175 -11.79 -29.87 21.87
CA ALA A 175 -11.04 -29.17 22.90
C ALA A 175 -11.06 -27.66 22.63
N THR A 176 -11.11 -26.88 23.72
CA THR A 176 -10.94 -25.44 23.68
C THR A 176 -9.45 -25.13 23.82
N ILE A 177 -8.86 -24.56 22.76
CA ILE A 177 -7.44 -24.22 22.72
C ILE A 177 -7.29 -22.70 22.84
N ARG A 178 -6.42 -22.24 23.74
CA ARG A 178 -6.06 -20.82 23.85
C ARG A 178 -5.16 -20.41 22.69
N VAL A 179 -5.46 -19.25 22.11
CA VAL A 179 -4.73 -18.66 20.98
C VAL A 179 -4.33 -17.21 21.28
N PRO A 180 -3.38 -17.01 22.20
CA PRO A 180 -2.94 -15.67 22.55
C PRO A 180 -2.20 -15.02 21.36
N PRO A 181 -2.43 -13.73 21.09
CA PRO A 181 -1.69 -12.99 20.08
C PRO A 181 -0.20 -12.85 20.44
N ASN A 182 0.66 -12.76 19.43
CA ASN A 182 2.10 -12.52 19.57
C ASN A 182 2.49 -11.16 18.97
N PRO A 183 2.45 -10.08 19.77
CA PRO A 183 2.83 -8.74 19.30
C PRO A 183 4.33 -8.60 18.98
N THR A 184 5.19 -9.42 19.59
CA THR A 184 6.65 -9.28 19.47
C THR A 184 7.11 -9.51 18.03
N THR A 185 6.61 -10.55 17.39
CA THR A 185 6.96 -10.87 15.99
C THR A 185 6.51 -9.76 15.04
N LEU A 186 5.27 -9.27 15.18
CA LEU A 186 4.75 -8.20 14.32
C LEU A 186 5.49 -6.88 14.54
N ARG A 187 5.83 -6.53 15.78
CA ARG A 187 6.65 -5.35 16.09
C ARG A 187 8.02 -5.42 15.44
N MET A 188 8.68 -6.60 15.50
CA MET A 188 9.97 -6.82 14.86
C MET A 188 9.86 -6.62 13.35
N VAL A 189 8.87 -7.26 12.70
CA VAL A 189 8.65 -7.14 11.24
C VAL A 189 8.45 -5.68 10.84
N ALA A 190 7.56 -4.96 11.54
CA ALA A 190 7.29 -3.57 11.22
C ALA A 190 8.50 -2.67 11.43
N LYS A 191 9.18 -2.79 12.58
CA LYS A 191 10.34 -1.96 12.93
C LYS A 191 11.49 -2.18 11.94
N GLU A 192 11.82 -3.43 11.66
CA GLU A 192 12.98 -3.75 10.84
C GLU A 192 12.76 -3.43 9.36
N THR A 193 11.54 -3.53 8.85
CA THR A 193 11.21 -3.15 7.45
C THR A 193 10.97 -1.65 7.23
N GLY A 194 10.95 -0.84 8.29
CA GLY A 194 10.67 0.61 8.20
C GLY A 194 9.17 0.96 8.11
N GLY A 195 8.30 0.00 8.43
CA GLY A 195 6.87 0.18 8.65
C GLY A 195 6.54 0.55 10.10
N GLN A 196 5.28 0.34 10.50
CA GLN A 196 4.79 0.60 11.85
C GLN A 196 3.87 -0.52 12.34
N PHE A 197 3.92 -0.74 13.64
CA PHE A 197 3.08 -1.70 14.33
C PHE A 197 1.89 -0.98 14.97
N PHE A 198 0.69 -1.53 14.74
CA PHE A 198 -0.56 -1.00 15.27
C PHE A 198 -1.27 -2.05 16.13
N THR A 199 -1.79 -1.59 17.26
CA THR A 199 -2.74 -2.33 18.08
C THR A 199 -4.14 -1.76 17.87
N ALA A 200 -5.12 -2.65 17.79
CA ALA A 200 -6.52 -2.32 17.55
C ALA A 200 -6.78 -1.63 16.20
N THR A 201 -7.91 -1.97 15.60
CA THR A 201 -8.39 -1.46 14.32
C THR A 201 -8.97 -0.05 14.45
N SER A 202 -8.25 0.89 15.10
CA SER A 202 -8.74 2.26 15.17
C SER A 202 -8.55 2.95 13.82
N ASP A 203 -9.65 3.39 13.23
CA ASP A 203 -9.74 4.04 11.92
C ASP A 203 -8.78 5.23 11.72
N LYS A 204 -8.33 5.82 12.82
CA LYS A 204 -7.38 6.94 12.85
C LYS A 204 -5.95 6.48 12.51
N ARG A 205 -5.52 5.30 12.98
CA ARG A 205 -4.16 4.76 12.77
C ARG A 205 -3.98 4.17 11.37
N LEU A 206 -5.02 3.57 10.78
CA LEU A 206 -5.00 3.11 9.39
C LEU A 206 -4.88 4.28 8.40
N ARG A 207 -5.40 5.46 8.75
CA ARG A 207 -5.22 6.71 8.00
C ARG A 207 -3.76 7.13 7.95
N GLU A 208 -3.02 7.02 9.06
CA GLU A 208 -1.58 7.34 9.11
C GLU A 208 -0.74 6.44 8.18
N VAL A 209 -1.14 5.18 7.96
CA VAL A 209 -0.49 4.28 6.99
C VAL A 209 -0.61 4.87 5.58
N TYR A 210 -1.81 5.27 5.18
CA TYR A 210 -2.05 5.91 3.89
C TYR A 210 -1.33 7.26 3.80
N GLU A 211 -1.44 8.14 4.80
CA GLU A 211 -0.77 9.44 4.76
C GLU A 211 0.74 9.30 4.68
N ARG A 212 1.33 8.26 5.28
CA ARG A 212 2.76 7.96 5.13
C ARG A 212 3.12 7.39 3.77
N LEU A 213 2.25 6.59 3.17
CA LEU A 213 2.40 6.20 1.78
C LEU A 213 2.30 7.45 0.88
N GLY A 214 1.30 8.30 1.10
CA GLY A 214 1.01 9.58 0.46
C GLY A 214 2.08 10.67 0.64
N SER A 215 2.80 10.67 1.76
CA SER A 215 3.88 11.65 2.05
C SER A 215 5.25 11.14 1.66
N ARG A 216 5.49 9.81 1.67
CA ARG A 216 6.67 9.19 1.01
C ARG A 216 6.53 9.18 -0.52
N LEU A 217 5.32 9.38 -1.03
CA LEU A 217 5.02 9.77 -2.42
C LEU A 217 5.46 11.24 -2.66
N GLY A 218 6.76 11.48 -2.50
CA GLY A 218 7.39 12.78 -2.71
C GLY A 218 7.09 13.37 -4.08
N HIS A 219 6.99 14.69 -4.08
CA HIS A 219 7.09 15.58 -5.22
C HIS A 219 8.20 15.15 -6.20
N ARG A 220 7.88 14.96 -7.48
CA ARG A 220 8.82 14.64 -8.56
C ARG A 220 9.05 15.88 -9.41
N GLN A 221 10.29 16.28 -9.62
CA GLN A 221 10.63 17.26 -10.64
C GLN A 221 10.54 16.60 -12.02
N THR A 222 9.64 17.08 -12.89
CA THR A 222 9.54 16.71 -14.30
C THR A 222 9.87 17.90 -15.17
N SER A 223 10.66 17.69 -16.22
CA SER A 223 10.88 18.72 -17.22
C SER A 223 9.65 18.79 -18.13
N ARG A 224 8.95 19.93 -18.15
CA ARG A 224 7.83 20.19 -19.06
C ARG A 224 8.23 21.30 -20.01
N GLU A 225 7.95 21.12 -21.30
CA GLU A 225 8.05 22.23 -22.26
C GLU A 225 7.04 23.30 -21.87
N ILE A 226 7.51 24.52 -21.67
CA ILE A 226 6.68 25.69 -21.32
C ILE A 226 6.53 26.63 -22.52
N THR A 227 6.54 26.05 -23.72
CA THR A 227 6.41 26.75 -24.99
C THR A 227 5.15 27.62 -25.04
N ASP A 228 4.03 27.13 -24.50
CA ASP A 228 2.75 27.87 -24.48
C ASP A 228 2.83 29.16 -23.66
N LEU A 229 3.54 29.14 -22.53
CA LEU A 229 3.70 30.32 -21.66
C LEU A 229 4.58 31.38 -22.34
N PHE A 230 5.68 30.94 -22.97
CA PHE A 230 6.56 31.83 -23.73
C PHE A 230 5.90 32.36 -25.01
N ALA A 231 5.09 31.54 -25.69
CA ALA A 231 4.31 31.95 -26.85
C ALA A 231 3.25 33.00 -26.46
N GLY A 232 2.53 32.78 -25.35
CA GLY A 232 1.58 33.76 -24.83
C GLY A 232 2.25 35.06 -24.38
N GLY A 233 3.38 34.98 -23.66
CA GLY A 233 4.14 36.15 -23.21
C GLY A 233 4.71 36.97 -24.38
N SER A 234 5.23 36.32 -25.41
CA SER A 234 5.74 37.01 -26.61
C SER A 234 4.64 37.67 -27.43
N ALA A 235 3.47 37.05 -27.55
CA ALA A 235 2.30 37.68 -28.19
C ALA A 235 1.85 38.95 -27.44
N LEU A 236 1.80 38.92 -26.11
CA LEU A 236 1.49 40.09 -25.29
C LEU A 236 2.52 41.22 -25.44
N LEU A 237 3.82 40.89 -25.44
CA LEU A 237 4.88 41.87 -25.66
C LEU A 237 4.81 42.51 -27.05
N LEU A 238 4.47 41.74 -28.10
CA LEU A 238 4.26 42.27 -29.44
C LEU A 238 3.06 43.22 -29.51
N LEU A 239 1.95 42.87 -28.86
CA LEU A 239 0.78 43.74 -28.78
C LEU A 239 1.08 45.03 -28.02
N ALA A 240 1.76 44.94 -26.87
CA ALA A 240 2.17 46.09 -26.09
C ALA A 240 3.17 46.98 -26.84
N GLY A 241 4.16 46.38 -27.50
CA GLY A 241 5.12 47.08 -28.35
C GLY A 241 4.45 47.76 -29.55
N GLY A 242 3.48 47.09 -30.19
CA GLY A 242 2.67 47.67 -31.26
C GLY A 242 1.84 48.87 -30.78
N ALA A 243 1.18 48.75 -29.61
CA ALA A 243 0.41 49.84 -29.01
C ALA A 243 1.29 51.03 -28.61
N LEU A 244 2.44 50.79 -27.96
CA LEU A 244 3.41 51.81 -27.61
C LEU A 244 4.01 52.49 -28.85
N SER A 245 4.32 51.72 -29.90
CA SER A 245 4.80 52.26 -31.18
C SER A 245 3.75 53.16 -31.83
N ALA A 246 2.47 52.76 -31.83
CA ALA A 246 1.38 53.57 -32.36
C ALA A 246 1.19 54.88 -31.57
N LEU A 247 1.31 54.82 -30.24
CA LEU A 247 1.21 55.98 -29.35
C LEU A 247 2.40 56.94 -29.50
N TRP A 248 3.62 56.42 -29.61
CA TRP A 248 4.84 57.22 -29.71
C TRP A 248 4.97 57.92 -31.07
N PHE A 249 4.69 57.20 -32.16
CA PHE A 249 4.83 57.77 -33.50
C PHE A 249 3.62 58.59 -33.95
N ARG A 250 2.53 58.66 -33.16
CA ARG A 250 1.29 59.40 -33.47
C ARG A 250 0.86 59.28 -34.94
N ARG A 251 1.05 58.10 -35.53
CA ARG A 251 0.55 57.76 -36.87
C ARG A 251 -0.74 56.98 -36.74
N VAL A 252 -1.74 57.65 -36.19
CA VAL A 252 -3.13 57.30 -36.40
C VAL A 252 -3.74 58.57 -37.00
N PRO A 253 -4.33 58.54 -38.20
CA PRO A 253 -5.01 59.70 -38.76
C PRO A 253 -6.13 60.19 -37.83
#